data_AF-A0A7C4PHV5-F1
#
_entry.id   AF-A0A7C4PHV5-F1
#
_cell.length_a   1.000
_cell.length_b   1.000
_cell.length_c   1.000
_cell.angle_alpha   90.00
_cell.angle_beta   90.00
_cell.angle_gamma   90.00
#
_symmetry.space_group_name_H-M   'P 1'
#
loop_
_entity.id
_entity.type
_entity.pdbx_description
1 polymer ?
#
loop_
_entity_poly.entity_id
_entity_poly.type
_entity_poly.pdbx_seq_one_letter_code
_entity_poly.pdbx_strand_id
1 'polypeptide(L)'
;RPDAILAANNVLAMGVLEALNERGLRVPQEVALVCFDDLPDLAQFFPFLTVAAQPAYDMGLNAAQLLLSRIDAAGPLQPRRIVLPVRLVLRYSCGRLLQQEESSPKILENRSESVIARPLLRDEVSLLETEGGEALLASVRFPRQSGRSLLARFLRGEAVERILYLELDFPGQAVLEYVLERALAEEVDAGNVSPEDWLGFALRAGVDAIPCLLFPHRAGTLPPVFEWLNRIEKYVRAAQNSGVGVYLSLFVPEQCVPQPSRNGEECTPRLVAALRTICDRFAEDLPLVMLRGLPRHALRADVLSRLTAPMKEHAISTAVELPGQSEDSVASLLQADITAVVAADYPLEELITLKRTWGERLTVLGGPSEVWMQGSYREVEKAVKAYCAALSPGGGYLFSVRQSAPGKFSPEVYSWMLRTLRAFRGENSS
;
A
#
# COMPACT_ATOMS: atom_id res chain seq x y z
N ARG A 1 -23.43 29.60 -14.81
CA ARG A 1 -22.63 28.48 -14.27
C ARG A 1 -22.26 28.84 -12.83
N PRO A 2 -22.58 28.02 -11.83
CA PRO A 2 -22.25 28.32 -10.43
C PRO A 2 -20.75 28.13 -10.16
N ASP A 3 -20.19 28.92 -9.26
CA ASP A 3 -18.79 28.77 -8.82
C ASP A 3 -18.64 27.66 -7.75
N ALA A 4 -19.72 27.40 -6.99
CA ALA A 4 -19.76 26.38 -5.97
C ALA A 4 -21.17 25.80 -5.80
N ILE A 5 -21.24 24.56 -5.33
CA ILE A 5 -22.47 23.84 -5.00
C ILE A 5 -22.35 23.30 -3.58
N LEU A 6 -23.39 23.53 -2.78
CA LEU A 6 -23.59 22.86 -1.48
C LEU A 6 -24.67 21.81 -1.65
N ALA A 7 -24.29 20.53 -1.59
CA ALA A 7 -25.21 19.41 -1.57
C ALA A 7 -25.73 19.17 -0.15
N ALA A 8 -27.04 18.96 -0.01
CA ALA A 8 -27.67 18.77 1.30
C ALA A 8 -27.39 17.40 1.93
N ASN A 9 -26.96 16.42 1.14
CA ASN A 9 -26.54 15.10 1.60
C ASN A 9 -25.70 14.39 0.52
N ASN A 10 -25.18 13.22 0.87
CA ASN A 10 -24.19 12.48 0.09
C ASN A 10 -24.74 11.96 -1.23
N VAL A 11 -26.00 11.54 -1.25
CA VAL A 11 -26.67 11.06 -2.47
C VAL A 11 -26.77 12.20 -3.49
N LEU A 12 -27.15 13.39 -3.04
CA LEU A 12 -27.19 14.57 -3.91
C LEU A 12 -25.79 14.99 -4.36
N ALA A 13 -24.79 14.93 -3.48
CA ALA A 13 -23.41 15.25 -3.84
C ALA A 13 -22.88 14.33 -4.95
N MET A 14 -23.16 13.02 -4.86
CA MET A 14 -22.79 12.06 -5.90
C MET A 14 -23.50 12.32 -7.23
N GLY A 15 -24.80 12.60 -7.21
CA GLY A 15 -25.54 12.96 -8.43
C GLY A 15 -25.03 14.26 -9.07
N VAL A 16 -24.59 15.23 -8.25
CA VAL A 16 -23.93 16.44 -8.74
C VAL A 16 -22.61 16.11 -9.40
N LEU A 17 -21.77 15.26 -8.79
CA LEU A 17 -20.50 14.84 -9.38
C LEU A 17 -20.69 14.14 -10.73
N GLU A 18 -21.66 13.23 -10.82
CA GLU A 18 -21.99 12.54 -12.07
C GLU A 18 -22.41 13.55 -13.16
N ALA A 19 -23.33 14.47 -12.83
CA ALA A 19 -23.79 15.49 -13.78
C ALA A 19 -22.73 16.51 -14.17
N LEU A 20 -21.77 16.82 -13.29
CA LEU A 20 -20.62 17.67 -13.63
C LEU A 20 -19.65 16.92 -14.57
N ASN A 21 -19.39 15.64 -14.27
CA ASN A 21 -18.53 14.79 -15.08
C ASN A 21 -19.11 14.57 -16.50
N GLU A 22 -20.41 14.32 -16.64
CA GLU A 22 -21.09 14.22 -17.95
C GLU A 22 -20.97 15.48 -18.79
N ARG A 23 -20.83 16.64 -18.14
CA ARG A 23 -20.64 17.95 -18.78
C ARG A 23 -19.18 18.33 -18.96
N GLY A 24 -18.24 17.45 -18.59
CA GLY A 24 -16.80 17.71 -18.64
C GLY A 24 -16.33 18.81 -17.70
N LEU A 25 -17.09 19.13 -16.65
CA LEU A 25 -16.75 20.16 -15.67
C LEU A 25 -15.97 19.55 -14.50
N ARG A 26 -14.83 20.17 -14.16
CA ARG A 26 -13.96 19.68 -13.09
C ARG A 26 -14.32 20.24 -11.70
N VAL A 27 -14.11 19.43 -10.68
CA VAL A 27 -14.24 19.84 -9.28
C VAL A 27 -12.89 19.65 -8.60
N PRO A 28 -12.36 20.68 -7.89
CA PRO A 28 -12.92 21.99 -7.60
C PRO A 28 -12.57 23.09 -8.62
N GLN A 29 -11.74 22.80 -9.63
CA GLN A 29 -11.12 23.82 -10.51
C GLN A 29 -12.14 24.73 -11.19
N GLU A 30 -13.32 24.18 -11.41
CA GLU A 30 -14.30 24.71 -12.33
C GLU A 30 -15.66 24.91 -11.64
N VAL A 31 -16.00 24.05 -10.68
CA VAL A 31 -17.11 24.22 -9.73
C VAL A 31 -16.67 23.59 -8.41
N ALA A 32 -16.69 24.31 -7.29
CA ALA A 32 -16.46 23.72 -5.98
C ALA A 32 -17.69 22.93 -5.50
N LEU A 33 -17.50 21.87 -4.74
CA LEU A 33 -18.58 21.08 -4.16
C LEU A 33 -18.35 20.85 -2.67
N VAL A 34 -19.37 21.06 -1.85
CA VAL A 34 -19.39 20.75 -0.41
C VAL A 34 -20.65 19.94 -0.12
N CYS A 35 -20.61 19.04 0.85
CA CYS A 35 -21.76 18.25 1.27
C CYS A 35 -22.11 18.44 2.76
N PHE A 36 -23.38 18.28 3.12
CA PHE A 36 -23.86 18.28 4.50
C PHE A 36 -24.18 16.86 5.01
N ASP A 37 -23.18 15.99 5.07
CA ASP A 37 -23.19 14.67 5.74
C ASP A 37 -21.79 14.04 5.50
N ASP A 38 -21.23 13.28 6.43
CA ASP A 38 -19.94 12.57 6.23
C ASP A 38 -20.18 11.08 6.37
N LEU A 39 -20.34 10.38 5.23
CA LEU A 39 -20.28 8.92 5.25
C LEU A 39 -18.81 8.51 5.22
N PRO A 40 -18.41 7.45 5.95
CA PRO A 40 -17.09 6.84 5.82
C PRO A 40 -16.71 6.50 4.36
N ASP A 41 -17.72 6.24 3.52
CA ASP A 41 -17.56 5.94 2.10
C ASP A 41 -17.33 7.18 1.22
N LEU A 42 -17.66 8.39 1.69
CA LEU A 42 -17.38 9.64 0.95
C LEU A 42 -15.90 10.01 0.91
N ALA A 43 -15.10 9.50 1.84
CA ALA A 43 -13.64 9.55 1.74
C ALA A 43 -13.08 8.66 0.61
N GLN A 44 -13.94 8.01 -0.19
CA GLN A 44 -13.57 7.07 -1.25
C GLN A 44 -13.99 7.53 -2.66
N PHE A 45 -14.79 8.61 -2.77
CA PHE A 45 -15.22 9.17 -4.05
C PHE A 45 -14.45 10.46 -4.33
N PHE A 46 -13.77 10.53 -5.48
CA PHE A 46 -13.18 11.79 -5.94
C PHE A 46 -14.22 12.68 -6.64
N PRO A 47 -14.13 14.01 -6.44
CA PRO A 47 -13.29 14.71 -5.48
C PRO A 47 -13.66 14.33 -4.06
N PHE A 48 -12.65 14.10 -3.21
CA PHE A 48 -12.88 13.86 -1.79
C PHE A 48 -13.71 15.02 -1.24
N LEU A 49 -14.93 14.72 -0.82
CA LEU A 49 -15.91 15.75 -0.58
C LEU A 49 -15.60 16.48 0.72
N THR A 50 -15.42 17.79 0.65
CA THR A 50 -15.49 18.66 1.82
C THR A 50 -16.88 18.55 2.39
N VAL A 51 -16.98 18.23 3.67
CA VAL A 51 -18.26 17.96 4.30
C VAL A 51 -18.42 18.65 5.65
N ALA A 52 -19.64 19.04 5.94
CA ALA A 52 -20.07 19.38 7.28
C ALA A 52 -20.51 18.07 7.98
N ALA A 53 -19.58 17.43 8.70
CA ALA A 53 -19.78 16.15 9.37
C ALA A 53 -20.74 16.30 10.55
N GLN A 54 -21.89 15.65 10.45
CA GLN A 54 -22.92 15.66 11.47
C GLN A 54 -22.56 14.69 12.60
N PRO A 55 -22.78 15.05 13.88
CA PRO A 55 -22.53 14.17 15.01
C PRO A 55 -23.68 13.15 15.16
N ALA A 56 -23.86 12.28 14.16
CA ALA A 56 -25.01 11.38 14.04
C ALA A 56 -25.19 10.46 15.25
N TYR A 57 -24.09 9.96 15.83
CA TYR A 57 -24.13 9.15 17.05
C TYR A 57 -24.70 9.94 18.24
N ASP A 58 -24.18 11.16 18.47
CA ASP A 58 -24.65 12.01 19.57
C ASP A 58 -26.10 12.44 19.36
N MET A 59 -26.53 12.67 18.11
CA MET A 59 -27.93 12.93 17.78
C MET A 59 -28.83 11.78 18.22
N GLY A 60 -28.46 10.53 17.88
CA GLY A 60 -29.20 9.33 18.28
C GLY A 60 -29.24 9.14 19.80
N LEU A 61 -28.09 9.32 20.46
CA LEU A 61 -27.98 9.23 21.91
C LEU A 61 -28.88 10.25 22.62
N ASN A 62 -28.82 11.52 22.22
CA ASN A 62 -29.65 12.58 22.81
C ASN A 62 -31.13 12.34 22.54
N ALA A 63 -31.50 11.88 21.34
CA ALA A 63 -32.88 11.56 21.00
C ALA A 63 -33.43 10.43 21.88
N ALA A 64 -32.66 9.35 22.07
CA ALA A 64 -33.03 8.23 22.93
C ALA A 64 -33.19 8.67 24.40
N GLN A 65 -32.23 9.45 24.92
CA GLN A 65 -32.31 9.99 26.29
C GLN A 65 -33.54 10.88 26.49
N LEU A 66 -33.85 11.74 25.51
CA LEU A 66 -35.04 12.60 25.54
C LEU A 66 -36.35 11.81 25.46
N LEU A 67 -36.36 10.69 24.75
CA LEU A 67 -37.52 9.79 24.67
C LEU A 67 -37.72 9.06 26.00
N LEU A 68 -36.67 8.45 26.55
CA LEU A 68 -36.73 7.76 27.84
C LEU A 68 -37.18 8.70 28.96
N SER A 69 -36.61 9.90 29.01
CA SER A 69 -37.02 10.93 29.98
C SER A 69 -38.51 11.30 29.87
N ARG A 70 -39.08 11.25 28.65
CA ARG A 70 -40.52 11.51 28.45
C ARG A 70 -41.40 10.36 28.88
N ILE A 71 -40.94 9.12 28.70
CA ILE A 71 -41.66 7.92 29.12
C ILE A 71 -41.70 7.84 30.65
N ASP A 72 -40.59 8.18 31.32
CA ASP A 72 -40.46 8.08 32.78
C ASP A 72 -41.06 9.29 33.53
N ALA A 73 -41.45 10.35 32.82
CA ALA A 73 -41.97 11.55 33.46
C ALA A 73 -43.41 11.35 33.93
N ALA A 74 -43.70 11.74 35.18
CA ALA A 74 -45.05 11.72 35.77
C ALA A 74 -46.03 12.75 35.14
N GLY A 75 -45.58 13.54 34.16
CA GLY A 75 -46.37 14.57 33.48
C GLY A 75 -45.73 15.03 32.16
N PRO A 76 -46.45 15.81 31.35
CA PRO A 76 -46.00 16.19 30.02
C PRO A 76 -44.74 17.07 30.06
N LEU A 77 -43.67 16.63 29.39
CA LEU A 77 -42.46 17.42 29.21
C LEU A 77 -42.56 18.33 27.98
N GLN A 78 -42.05 19.56 28.12
CA GLN A 78 -41.97 20.50 27.01
C GLN A 78 -41.04 20.00 25.89
N PRO A 79 -41.29 20.38 24.62
CA PRO A 79 -40.35 20.16 23.53
C PRO A 79 -39.00 20.79 23.85
N ARG A 80 -37.91 20.05 23.57
CA ARG A 80 -36.54 20.52 23.78
C ARG A 80 -35.85 20.61 22.42
N ARG A 81 -35.19 21.74 22.15
CA ARG A 81 -34.31 21.93 20.99
C ARG A 81 -32.87 21.81 21.47
N ILE A 82 -32.15 20.81 20.96
CA ILE A 82 -30.72 20.62 21.21
C ILE A 82 -29.99 20.89 19.89
N VAL A 83 -29.00 21.77 19.93
CA VAL A 83 -28.12 22.08 18.78
C VAL A 83 -26.77 21.46 19.09
N LEU A 84 -26.31 20.55 18.22
CA LEU A 84 -25.02 19.88 18.36
C LEU A 84 -23.99 20.55 17.44
N PRO A 85 -22.71 20.57 17.85
CA PRO A 85 -21.64 21.13 17.01
C PRO A 85 -21.42 20.25 15.78
N VAL A 86 -21.32 20.88 14.61
CA VAL A 86 -20.97 20.23 13.34
C VAL A 86 -19.49 20.52 13.05
N ARG A 87 -18.75 19.52 12.58
CA ARG A 87 -17.34 19.69 12.20
C ARG A 87 -17.24 19.85 10.69
N LEU A 88 -16.66 20.94 10.22
CA LEU A 88 -16.28 21.05 8.80
C LEU A 88 -15.00 20.26 8.56
N VAL A 89 -15.10 19.21 7.75
CA VAL A 89 -13.98 18.41 7.27
C VAL A 89 -13.62 18.92 5.89
N LEU A 90 -12.54 19.68 5.82
CA LEU A 90 -12.02 20.21 4.56
C LEU A 90 -11.30 19.11 3.78
N ARG A 91 -11.64 18.97 2.51
CA ARG A 91 -11.06 18.04 1.54
C ARG A 91 -10.89 18.73 0.18
N TYR A 92 -10.46 17.99 -0.83
CA TYR A 92 -10.16 18.52 -2.16
C TYR A 92 -11.32 19.28 -2.83
N SER A 93 -12.56 18.83 -2.69
CA SER A 93 -13.69 19.33 -3.49
C SER A 93 -14.08 20.79 -3.28
N CYS A 94 -13.60 21.46 -2.22
CA CYS A 94 -13.85 22.90 -2.00
C CYS A 94 -12.71 23.81 -2.48
N GLY A 95 -11.63 23.25 -3.04
CA GLY A 95 -10.54 24.04 -3.61
C GLY A 95 -9.63 24.74 -2.60
N ARG A 96 -9.73 24.46 -1.30
CA ARG A 96 -8.86 25.07 -0.26
C ARG A 96 -7.37 24.89 -0.55
N LEU A 97 -6.99 23.73 -1.10
CA LEU A 97 -5.61 23.38 -1.44
C LEU A 97 -5.09 24.13 -2.67
N LEU A 98 -5.96 24.74 -3.49
CA LEU A 98 -5.55 25.57 -4.62
C LEU A 98 -5.08 26.97 -4.20
N GLN A 99 -5.29 27.37 -2.94
CA GLN A 99 -4.96 28.71 -2.42
C GLN A 99 -3.78 28.73 -1.43
N GLN A 100 -3.17 27.58 -1.12
CA GLN A 100 -2.01 27.52 -0.23
C GLN A 100 -0.76 27.08 -0.99
N GLU A 101 -0.10 28.03 -1.64
CA GLU A 101 1.33 27.91 -2.00
C GLU A 101 2.24 27.87 -0.76
N GLU A 102 1.72 28.13 0.45
CA GLU A 102 2.51 28.18 1.67
C GLU A 102 1.74 27.54 2.83
N SER A 103 2.44 26.73 3.63
CA SER A 103 2.03 26.03 4.87
C SER A 103 1.39 24.63 4.73
N SER A 104 2.24 23.65 4.45
CA SER A 104 1.98 22.25 4.81
C SER A 104 1.63 22.10 6.31
N PRO A 105 0.68 21.22 6.68
CA PRO A 105 0.37 20.96 8.08
C PRO A 105 1.58 20.33 8.78
N LYS A 106 2.06 21.01 9.82
CA LYS A 106 3.07 20.51 10.77
C LYS A 106 2.48 19.37 11.59
N ILE A 107 2.54 18.15 11.07
CA ILE A 107 2.23 16.95 11.84
C ILE A 107 3.57 16.33 12.24
N LEU A 108 3.82 16.34 13.55
CA LEU A 108 4.99 15.82 14.28
C LEU A 108 6.25 16.72 14.28
N GLU A 109 6.15 17.88 14.94
CA GLU A 109 7.30 18.43 15.67
C GLU A 109 7.60 17.51 16.87
N ASN A 110 8.23 16.37 16.61
CA ASN A 110 9.04 15.68 17.60
C ASN A 110 10.30 15.17 16.91
N ARG A 111 11.23 16.10 16.68
CA ARG A 111 12.65 15.78 16.52
C ARG A 111 13.15 15.31 17.88
N SER A 112 13.26 14.01 18.12
CA SER A 112 14.05 13.46 19.22
C SER A 112 14.43 12.00 18.95
N GLU A 113 15.67 11.86 18.47
CA GLU A 113 16.60 10.73 18.63
C GLU A 113 16.20 9.32 18.10
N SER A 114 16.77 9.00 16.93
CA SER A 114 16.91 7.64 16.41
C SER A 114 17.84 6.80 17.31
N VAL A 115 17.32 5.75 17.94
CA VAL A 115 18.10 4.82 18.76
C VAL A 115 17.85 3.38 18.31
N ILE A 116 18.94 2.66 17.98
CA ILE A 116 19.00 1.32 17.38
C ILE A 116 18.44 0.23 18.29
N ALA A 117 17.75 -0.74 17.67
CA ALA A 117 17.29 -1.96 18.31
C ALA A 117 18.31 -3.13 18.10
N ARG A 118 18.93 -3.55 19.21
CA ARG A 118 19.89 -4.66 19.43
C ARG A 118 21.35 -4.40 19.00
N PRO A 119 22.34 -4.73 19.85
CA PRO A 119 23.75 -4.73 19.46
C PRO A 119 24.05 -5.82 18.42
N LEU A 120 24.82 -5.44 17.41
CA LEU A 120 25.33 -6.31 16.35
C LEU A 120 26.30 -7.36 16.92
N LEU A 121 26.28 -8.58 16.36
CA LEU A 121 27.24 -9.65 16.67
C LEU A 121 28.64 -9.25 16.16
N ARG A 122 29.72 -9.80 16.75
CA ARG A 122 31.11 -9.48 16.33
C ARG A 122 31.35 -9.65 14.83
N ASP A 123 30.66 -10.59 14.19
CA ASP A 123 30.76 -10.86 12.76
C ASP A 123 29.95 -9.87 11.89
N GLU A 124 28.98 -9.16 12.49
CA GLU A 124 28.21 -8.07 11.85
C GLU A 124 28.91 -6.71 12.01
N VAL A 125 29.76 -6.57 13.05
CA VAL A 125 30.59 -5.38 13.30
C VAL A 125 31.72 -5.26 12.27
N SER A 126 32.26 -6.38 11.77
CA SER A 126 33.26 -6.34 10.69
C SER A 126 32.71 -5.81 9.36
N LEU A 127 31.38 -5.82 9.17
CA LEU A 127 30.70 -5.21 8.02
C LEU A 127 30.52 -3.68 8.16
N LEU A 128 30.80 -3.12 9.35
CA LEU A 128 30.67 -1.69 9.67
C LEU A 128 31.98 -0.90 9.60
N GLU A 129 33.12 -1.52 9.26
CA GLU A 129 34.45 -0.87 9.29
C GLU A 129 34.68 0.10 8.12
N THR A 130 33.81 1.10 7.96
CA THR A 130 34.14 2.39 7.36
C THR A 130 33.40 3.50 8.12
N GLU A 131 34.19 4.24 8.90
CA GLU A 131 33.94 5.43 9.74
C GLU A 131 32.48 5.87 10.00
N GLY A 132 32.05 5.76 11.28
CA GLY A 132 30.82 6.37 11.80
C GLY A 132 30.07 5.56 12.89
N GLY A 133 30.52 4.34 13.20
CA GLY A 133 29.74 3.35 13.97
C GLY A 133 29.70 3.49 15.51
N GLU A 134 30.52 4.33 16.15
CA GLU A 134 30.66 4.30 17.62
C GLU A 134 29.53 5.03 18.39
N ALA A 135 28.76 5.91 17.75
CA ALA A 135 27.72 6.72 18.42
C ALA A 135 26.36 6.00 18.63
N LEU A 136 26.24 4.72 18.22
CA LEU A 136 24.96 4.04 17.98
C LEU A 136 24.52 3.01 19.06
N LEU A 137 25.16 3.00 20.23
CA LEU A 137 25.12 1.89 21.21
C LEU A 137 24.09 1.98 22.35
N ALA A 138 23.08 2.85 22.31
CA ALA A 138 22.08 2.96 23.39
C ALA A 138 20.84 2.06 23.15
N SER A 139 20.31 1.43 24.20
CA SER A 139 19.21 0.46 24.14
C SER A 139 17.84 1.08 24.47
N VAL A 140 16.85 0.96 23.58
CA VAL A 140 15.42 1.11 23.91
C VAL A 140 14.63 -0.04 23.27
N ARG A 141 13.88 -0.80 24.09
CA ARG A 141 12.99 -1.86 23.60
C ARG A 141 11.61 -1.27 23.27
N PHE A 142 11.16 -1.47 22.03
CA PHE A 142 9.78 -1.14 21.61
C PHE A 142 8.90 -2.41 21.64
N PRO A 143 7.59 -2.28 21.91
CA PRO A 143 6.67 -3.41 21.86
C PRO A 143 6.51 -3.93 20.43
N ARG A 144 6.79 -5.23 20.27
CA ARG A 144 6.84 -5.98 19.00
C ARG A 144 5.44 -6.26 18.43
N GLN A 145 5.29 -6.30 17.11
CA GLN A 145 4.00 -6.58 16.43
C GLN A 145 4.05 -7.74 15.43
N SER A 146 4.43 -8.93 15.91
CA SER A 146 4.03 -10.16 15.21
C SER A 146 2.50 -10.35 15.34
N GLY A 147 1.73 -10.05 14.30
CA GLY A 147 0.38 -10.62 14.12
C GLY A 147 -0.77 -9.75 13.60
N ARG A 148 -0.64 -8.43 13.42
CA ARG A 148 -1.82 -7.55 13.20
C ARG A 148 -2.16 -7.19 11.74
N SER A 149 -1.21 -7.08 10.82
CA SER A 149 -1.55 -6.64 9.45
C SER A 149 -2.34 -7.71 8.71
N LEU A 150 -3.29 -7.27 7.89
CA LEU A 150 -4.16 -8.17 7.12
C LEU A 150 -3.35 -9.00 6.11
N LEU A 151 -2.27 -8.42 5.56
CA LEU A 151 -1.32 -9.12 4.70
C LEU A 151 -0.63 -10.29 5.42
N ALA A 152 -0.14 -10.09 6.64
CA ALA A 152 0.54 -11.15 7.40
C ALA A 152 -0.40 -12.34 7.68
N ARG A 153 -1.66 -12.03 8.01
CA ARG A 153 -2.72 -13.03 8.23
C ARG A 153 -3.02 -13.81 6.96
N PHE A 154 -3.21 -13.11 5.85
CA PHE A 154 -3.45 -13.71 4.55
C PHE A 154 -2.32 -14.64 4.10
N LEU A 155 -1.06 -14.21 4.23
CA LEU A 155 0.09 -15.01 3.83
C LEU A 155 0.30 -16.26 4.71
N ARG A 156 -0.24 -16.27 5.94
CA ARG A 156 -0.33 -17.47 6.80
C ARG A 156 -1.53 -18.38 6.47
N GLY A 157 -2.34 -18.03 5.47
CA GLY A 157 -3.52 -18.79 5.07
C GLY A 157 -4.78 -18.48 5.88
N GLU A 158 -4.80 -17.39 6.66
CA GLU A 158 -6.03 -16.96 7.33
C GLU A 158 -7.02 -16.40 6.29
N ALA A 159 -8.30 -16.73 6.44
CA ALA A 159 -9.34 -16.18 5.58
C ALA A 159 -9.47 -14.66 5.75
N VAL A 160 -9.61 -13.95 4.62
CA VAL A 160 -9.82 -12.50 4.58
C VAL A 160 -11.15 -12.18 3.88
N GLU A 161 -11.83 -11.14 4.36
CA GLU A 161 -13.17 -10.76 3.89
C GLU A 161 -13.17 -9.99 2.57
N ARG A 162 -11.99 -9.55 2.10
CA ARG A 162 -11.81 -8.78 0.87
C ARG A 162 -10.53 -9.16 0.14
N ILE A 163 -10.48 -8.86 -1.15
CA ILE A 163 -9.25 -8.92 -1.93
C ILE A 163 -8.30 -7.83 -1.40
N LEU A 164 -7.09 -8.24 -1.06
CA LEU A 164 -6.04 -7.34 -0.60
C LEU A 164 -5.40 -6.60 -1.78
N TYR A 165 -4.94 -5.38 -1.52
CA TYR A 165 -4.27 -4.52 -2.49
C TYR A 165 -2.83 -4.22 -2.09
N LEU A 166 -1.88 -4.46 -2.99
CA LEU A 166 -0.48 -4.04 -2.87
C LEU A 166 -0.06 -3.14 -4.04
N GLU A 167 0.60 -2.04 -3.72
CA GLU A 167 1.23 -1.15 -4.70
C GLU A 167 2.68 -1.59 -4.94
N LEU A 168 3.00 -2.12 -6.12
CA LEU A 168 4.31 -2.75 -6.37
C LEU A 168 5.43 -1.77 -6.63
N ASP A 169 5.09 -0.61 -7.17
CA ASP A 169 6.00 0.42 -7.66
C ASP A 169 5.50 1.81 -7.29
N PHE A 170 6.32 2.83 -7.50
CA PHE A 170 5.91 4.21 -7.25
C PHE A 170 4.75 4.62 -8.18
N PRO A 171 3.60 5.04 -7.63
CA PRO A 171 2.41 5.34 -8.43
C PRO A 171 2.50 6.67 -9.22
N GLY A 172 3.61 7.40 -9.09
CA GLY A 172 3.78 8.75 -9.64
C GLY A 172 3.36 9.83 -8.65
N GLN A 173 4.02 10.98 -8.73
CA GLN A 173 3.80 12.10 -7.81
C GLN A 173 2.36 12.61 -7.89
N ALA A 174 1.80 12.75 -9.09
CA ALA A 174 0.43 13.23 -9.27
C ALA A 174 -0.59 12.33 -8.54
N VAL A 175 -0.40 11.01 -8.57
CA VAL A 175 -1.26 10.06 -7.86
C VAL A 175 -1.03 10.15 -6.35
N LEU A 176 0.22 10.29 -5.92
CA LEU A 176 0.55 10.43 -4.50
C LEU A 176 -0.08 11.69 -3.91
N GLU A 177 0.10 12.84 -4.55
CA GLU A 177 -0.47 14.14 -4.16
C GLU A 177 -2.00 14.11 -4.16
N TYR A 178 -2.58 13.46 -5.17
CA TYR A 178 -4.01 13.26 -5.28
C TYR A 178 -4.57 12.45 -4.12
N VAL A 179 -3.97 11.30 -3.81
CA VAL A 179 -4.43 10.43 -2.72
C VAL A 179 -4.17 11.08 -1.37
N LEU A 180 -3.04 11.76 -1.18
CA LEU A 180 -2.69 12.44 0.08
C LEU A 180 -3.50 13.71 0.31
N GLU A 181 -4.15 14.23 -0.73
CA GLU A 181 -4.83 15.52 -0.73
C GLU A 181 -3.90 16.68 -0.35
N ARG A 182 -2.66 16.67 -0.86
CA ARG A 182 -1.71 17.77 -0.69
C ARG A 182 -0.64 17.71 -1.75
N ALA A 183 -0.14 18.87 -2.16
CA ALA A 183 1.11 18.94 -2.91
C ALA A 183 2.27 18.46 -2.03
N LEU A 184 3.23 17.78 -2.65
CA LEU A 184 4.49 17.45 -1.98
C LEU A 184 5.41 18.65 -2.05
N ALA A 185 6.22 18.83 -1.01
CA ALA A 185 7.12 19.98 -0.93
C ALA A 185 8.27 19.92 -1.94
N GLU A 186 8.62 18.71 -2.37
CA GLU A 186 9.71 18.41 -3.29
C GLU A 186 9.25 17.39 -4.32
N GLU A 187 9.94 17.34 -5.46
CA GLU A 187 9.72 16.31 -6.46
C GLU A 187 10.11 14.93 -5.91
N VAL A 188 9.23 13.95 -6.05
CA VAL A 188 9.46 12.60 -5.52
C VAL A 188 9.44 11.54 -6.60
N ASP A 189 10.25 10.51 -6.37
CA ASP A 189 10.35 9.27 -7.14
C ASP A 189 10.32 8.05 -6.20
N ALA A 190 10.47 6.86 -6.77
CA ALA A 190 10.47 5.61 -6.02
C ALA A 190 11.51 5.54 -4.87
N GLY A 191 12.62 6.28 -4.99
CA GLY A 191 13.71 6.26 -4.02
C GLY A 191 13.47 7.14 -2.80
N ASN A 192 12.74 8.24 -2.94
CA ASN A 192 12.71 9.31 -1.94
C ASN A 192 11.35 9.60 -1.28
N VAL A 193 10.27 8.89 -1.62
CA VAL A 193 9.00 9.02 -0.89
C VAL A 193 9.21 8.70 0.60
N SER A 194 8.71 9.59 1.47
CA SER A 194 8.81 9.42 2.92
C SER A 194 7.95 8.25 3.42
N PRO A 195 8.37 7.53 4.48
CA PRO A 195 7.55 6.52 5.13
C PRO A 195 6.16 7.02 5.54
N GLU A 196 6.09 8.27 6.00
CA GLU A 196 4.85 8.94 6.44
C GLU A 196 3.90 9.19 5.27
N ASP A 197 4.43 9.60 4.11
CA ASP A 197 3.65 9.76 2.89
C ASP A 197 3.17 8.43 2.33
N TRP A 198 4.02 7.40 2.35
CA TRP A 198 3.61 6.05 2.00
C TRP A 198 2.49 5.53 2.90
N LEU A 199 2.59 5.76 4.21
CA LEU A 199 1.56 5.36 5.14
C LEU A 199 0.25 6.13 4.93
N GLY A 200 0.34 7.45 4.79
CA GLY A 200 -0.82 8.30 4.51
C GLY A 200 -1.51 7.88 3.21
N PHE A 201 -0.71 7.57 2.19
CA PHE A 201 -1.17 7.02 0.93
C PHE A 201 -1.89 5.69 1.17
N ALA A 202 -1.26 4.74 1.86
CA ALA A 202 -1.84 3.42 2.09
C ALA A 202 -3.16 3.45 2.85
N LEU A 203 -3.26 4.27 3.90
CA LEU A 203 -4.50 4.41 4.69
C LEU A 203 -5.65 4.99 3.85
N ARG A 204 -5.36 5.92 2.94
CA ARG A 204 -6.38 6.58 2.10
C ARG A 204 -6.73 5.75 0.86
N ALA A 205 -5.72 5.20 0.19
CA ALA A 205 -5.86 4.30 -0.96
C ALA A 205 -6.30 2.89 -0.55
N GLY A 206 -6.27 2.55 0.74
CA GLY A 206 -6.70 1.23 1.24
C GLY A 206 -5.75 0.11 0.83
N VAL A 207 -4.47 0.48 0.63
CA VAL A 207 -3.35 -0.44 0.37
C VAL A 207 -3.04 -1.18 1.68
N ASP A 208 -2.86 -2.49 1.59
CA ASP A 208 -2.70 -3.34 2.76
C ASP A 208 -1.26 -3.43 3.27
N ALA A 209 -0.28 -3.07 2.44
CA ALA A 209 1.11 -2.90 2.88
C ALA A 209 1.89 -1.91 2.00
N ILE A 210 2.80 -1.15 2.62
CA ILE A 210 3.68 -0.20 1.94
C ILE A 210 4.98 -0.86 1.45
N PRO A 211 5.47 -0.52 0.25
CA PRO A 211 6.72 -1.03 -0.27
C PRO A 211 7.93 -0.33 0.37
N CYS A 212 8.73 -1.07 1.15
CA CYS A 212 10.08 -0.63 1.50
C CYS A 212 11.04 -1.00 0.37
N LEU A 213 11.19 -0.08 -0.59
CA LEU A 213 12.03 -0.29 -1.77
C LEU A 213 13.52 -0.21 -1.38
N LEU A 214 14.26 -1.30 -1.64
CA LEU A 214 15.70 -1.37 -1.51
C LEU A 214 16.35 -1.44 -2.88
N PHE A 215 17.12 -0.40 -3.21
CA PHE A 215 17.89 -0.32 -4.45
C PHE A 215 19.38 -0.56 -4.19
N PRO A 216 20.10 -1.19 -5.13
CA PRO A 216 21.55 -1.15 -5.15
C PRO A 216 22.04 0.25 -5.52
N HIS A 217 23.33 0.53 -5.28
CA HIS A 217 23.95 1.74 -5.82
C HIS A 217 24.00 1.70 -7.35
N ARG A 218 24.11 2.87 -8.00
CA ARG A 218 24.09 3.01 -9.48
C ARG A 218 25.11 2.14 -10.23
N ALA A 219 26.17 1.67 -9.56
CA ALA A 219 27.18 0.76 -10.11
C ALA A 219 26.80 -0.75 -10.03
N GLY A 220 25.62 -1.09 -9.52
CA GLY A 220 25.20 -2.46 -9.25
C GLY A 220 25.79 -3.06 -7.98
N THR A 221 26.52 -2.26 -7.19
CA THR A 221 27.08 -2.66 -5.90
C THR A 221 26.04 -2.56 -4.79
N LEU A 222 26.15 -3.46 -3.81
CA LEU A 222 25.31 -3.42 -2.62
C LEU A 222 25.73 -2.24 -1.72
N PRO A 223 24.78 -1.44 -1.23
CA PRO A 223 25.07 -0.45 -0.21
C PRO A 223 25.46 -1.13 1.10
N PRO A 224 26.06 -0.37 2.04
CA PRO A 224 26.25 -0.85 3.40
C PRO A 224 24.92 -1.33 4.02
N VAL A 225 24.94 -2.49 4.68
CA VAL A 225 23.73 -3.09 5.29
C VAL A 225 23.02 -2.11 6.23
N PHE A 226 23.76 -1.27 6.95
CA PHE A 226 23.18 -0.31 7.89
C PHE A 226 22.21 0.69 7.20
N GLU A 227 22.45 1.05 5.93
CA GLU A 227 21.55 1.94 5.18
C GLU A 227 20.18 1.27 4.97
N TRP A 228 20.19 -0.01 4.61
CA TRP A 228 18.98 -0.81 4.47
C TRP A 228 18.28 -1.00 5.82
N LEU A 229 19.00 -1.33 6.89
CA LEU A 229 18.43 -1.47 8.22
C LEU A 229 17.75 -0.19 8.70
N ASN A 230 18.42 0.96 8.52
CA ASN A 230 17.88 2.27 8.89
C ASN A 230 16.64 2.62 8.07
N ARG A 231 16.62 2.29 6.78
CA ARG A 231 15.44 2.50 5.92
C ARG A 231 14.27 1.63 6.38
N ILE A 232 14.48 0.33 6.57
CA ILE A 232 13.44 -0.60 7.03
C ILE A 232 12.88 -0.15 8.38
N GLU A 233 13.74 0.24 9.32
CA GLU A 233 13.31 0.71 10.64
C GLU A 233 12.37 1.92 10.54
N LYS A 234 12.68 2.90 9.68
CA LYS A 234 11.79 4.06 9.47
C LYS A 234 10.42 3.65 8.93
N TYR A 235 10.38 2.71 7.98
CA TYR A 235 9.13 2.22 7.40
C TYR A 235 8.30 1.43 8.42
N VAL A 236 8.94 0.51 9.17
CA VAL A 236 8.27 -0.25 10.23
C VAL A 236 7.74 0.71 11.28
N ARG A 237 8.54 1.69 11.75
CA ARG A 237 8.11 2.69 12.73
C ARG A 237 6.92 3.52 12.25
N ALA A 238 6.93 3.99 11.00
CA ALA A 238 5.80 4.73 10.46
C ALA A 238 4.52 3.89 10.48
N ALA A 239 4.59 2.63 10.02
CA ALA A 239 3.43 1.75 9.95
C ALA A 239 2.94 1.23 11.32
N GLN A 240 3.66 1.47 12.42
CA GLN A 240 3.28 0.99 13.75
C GLN A 240 1.86 1.43 14.13
N ASN A 241 1.06 0.48 14.61
CA ASN A 241 -0.34 0.68 15.05
C ASN A 241 -1.30 1.17 13.96
N SER A 242 -0.91 1.17 12.69
CA SER A 242 -1.78 1.58 11.59
C SER A 242 -2.66 0.45 11.02
N GLY A 243 -2.27 -0.80 11.24
CA GLY A 243 -2.87 -1.97 10.57
C GLY A 243 -2.34 -2.24 9.15
N VAL A 244 -1.60 -1.28 8.57
CA VAL A 244 -0.91 -1.41 7.28
C VAL A 244 0.39 -2.19 7.49
N GLY A 245 0.65 -3.19 6.64
CA GLY A 245 1.90 -3.95 6.65
C GLY A 245 3.06 -3.17 6.02
N VAL A 246 4.28 -3.68 6.19
CA VAL A 246 5.46 -3.25 5.43
C VAL A 246 6.01 -4.47 4.74
N TYR A 247 6.27 -4.41 3.44
CA TYR A 247 6.99 -5.49 2.77
C TYR A 247 8.28 -4.97 2.16
N LEU A 248 9.29 -5.83 2.13
CA LEU A 248 10.56 -5.50 1.52
C LEU A 248 10.48 -5.76 0.02
N SER A 249 10.91 -4.81 -0.81
CA SER A 249 11.05 -5.03 -2.25
C SER A 249 12.48 -4.71 -2.66
N LEU A 250 13.25 -5.77 -2.88
CA LEU A 250 14.67 -5.71 -3.18
C LEU A 250 14.91 -5.95 -4.67
N PHE A 251 15.52 -4.98 -5.34
CA PHE A 251 16.08 -5.19 -6.67
C PHE A 251 17.43 -5.90 -6.55
N VAL A 252 17.48 -7.16 -6.97
CA VAL A 252 18.68 -8.00 -6.91
C VAL A 252 19.60 -7.63 -8.08
N PRO A 253 20.84 -7.15 -7.82
CA PRO A 253 21.79 -6.89 -8.90
C PRO A 253 22.15 -8.17 -9.63
N GLU A 254 22.27 -8.09 -10.95
CA GLU A 254 22.67 -9.24 -11.78
C GLU A 254 24.03 -9.84 -11.35
N GLN A 255 24.92 -9.01 -10.81
CA GLN A 255 26.23 -9.42 -10.28
C GLN A 255 26.14 -10.30 -9.03
N CYS A 256 25.01 -10.30 -8.33
CA CYS A 256 24.77 -11.11 -7.14
C CYS A 256 24.03 -12.41 -7.47
N VAL A 257 23.94 -12.75 -8.76
CA VAL A 257 23.40 -14.01 -9.26
C VAL A 257 24.51 -14.78 -9.99
N PRO A 258 24.63 -16.11 -9.78
CA PRO A 258 25.57 -16.94 -10.52
C PRO A 258 25.36 -16.85 -12.04
N GLN A 259 26.41 -16.48 -12.78
CA GLN A 259 26.38 -16.44 -14.25
C GLN A 259 26.96 -17.73 -14.85
N PRO A 260 26.35 -18.30 -15.92
CA PRO A 260 26.83 -19.53 -16.54
C PRO A 260 28.26 -19.45 -17.12
N SER A 261 28.73 -18.25 -17.46
CA SER A 261 29.94 -18.02 -18.27
C SER A 261 31.05 -17.21 -17.56
N ARG A 262 30.89 -16.86 -16.27
CA ARG A 262 31.88 -16.05 -15.52
C ARG A 262 32.24 -16.71 -14.19
N ASN A 263 33.53 -17.03 -14.02
CA ASN A 263 34.16 -17.33 -12.72
C ASN A 263 34.53 -16.03 -11.98
N GLY A 264 33.60 -15.09 -11.85
CA GLY A 264 33.82 -13.82 -11.14
C GLY A 264 33.49 -13.92 -9.64
N GLU A 265 33.98 -12.95 -8.85
CA GLU A 265 33.55 -12.75 -7.45
C GLU A 265 32.03 -12.52 -7.39
N GLU A 266 31.29 -13.54 -6.95
CA GLU A 266 29.85 -13.45 -6.71
C GLU A 266 29.59 -12.57 -5.48
N CYS A 267 28.78 -11.51 -5.62
CA CYS A 267 28.26 -10.81 -4.44
C CYS A 267 27.12 -11.56 -3.73
N THR A 268 26.74 -12.75 -4.21
CA THR A 268 25.71 -13.62 -3.63
C THR A 268 25.89 -13.85 -2.12
N PRO A 269 27.09 -14.24 -1.60
CA PRO A 269 27.25 -14.48 -0.17
C PRO A 269 27.04 -13.21 0.66
N ARG A 270 27.47 -12.05 0.13
CA ARG A 270 27.29 -10.74 0.78
C ARG A 270 25.82 -10.33 0.80
N LEU A 271 25.08 -10.59 -0.27
CA LEU A 271 23.64 -10.35 -0.32
C LEU A 271 22.87 -11.26 0.66
N VAL A 272 23.21 -12.55 0.71
CA VAL A 272 22.59 -13.51 1.63
C VAL A 272 22.87 -13.13 3.09
N ALA A 273 24.10 -12.69 3.40
CA ALA A 273 24.44 -12.18 4.72
C ALA A 273 23.63 -10.92 5.07
N ALA A 274 23.48 -9.98 4.13
CA ALA A 274 22.64 -8.79 4.32
C ALA A 274 21.17 -9.14 4.58
N LEU A 275 20.59 -10.04 3.78
CA LEU A 275 19.22 -10.52 3.97
C LEU A 275 19.04 -11.23 5.32
N ARG A 276 20.04 -12.00 5.75
CA ARG A 276 20.06 -12.64 7.07
C ARG A 276 20.00 -11.64 8.21
N THR A 277 20.89 -10.63 8.21
CA THR A 277 20.85 -9.56 9.22
C THR A 277 19.51 -8.81 9.21
N ILE A 278 18.89 -8.60 8.03
CA ILE A 278 17.55 -8.01 7.94
C ILE A 278 16.51 -8.93 8.61
N CYS A 279 16.49 -10.22 8.25
CA CYS A 279 15.52 -11.18 8.78
C CYS A 279 15.68 -11.36 10.31
N ASP A 280 16.91 -11.50 10.80
CA ASP A 280 17.24 -11.59 12.23
C ASP A 280 16.68 -10.41 13.04
N ARG A 281 16.60 -9.23 12.43
CA ARG A 281 16.12 -8.01 13.07
C ARG A 281 14.63 -7.76 12.91
N PHE A 282 14.06 -8.07 11.75
CA PHE A 282 12.73 -7.59 11.34
C PHE A 282 11.74 -8.71 10.95
N ALA A 283 12.05 -9.99 11.19
CA ALA A 283 11.18 -11.12 10.84
C ALA A 283 9.74 -11.00 11.39
N GLU A 284 9.59 -10.45 12.60
CA GLU A 284 8.26 -10.26 13.20
C GLU A 284 7.46 -9.12 12.55
N ASP A 285 8.14 -8.17 11.89
CA ASP A 285 7.55 -6.96 11.32
C ASP A 285 7.35 -7.03 9.80
N LEU A 286 8.09 -7.93 9.12
CA LEU A 286 8.08 -8.08 7.66
C LEU A 286 7.32 -9.35 7.25
N PRO A 287 6.01 -9.27 6.90
CA PRO A 287 5.26 -10.41 6.39
C PRO A 287 5.76 -10.94 5.05
N LEU A 288 6.44 -10.11 4.24
CA LEU A 288 6.82 -10.45 2.87
C LEU A 288 8.15 -9.80 2.48
N VAL A 289 9.02 -10.59 1.85
CA VAL A 289 10.21 -10.12 1.13
C VAL A 289 10.06 -10.47 -0.35
N MET A 290 10.17 -9.46 -1.20
CA MET A 290 10.02 -9.56 -2.64
C MET A 290 11.37 -9.37 -3.34
N LEU A 291 11.77 -10.35 -4.14
CA LEU A 291 12.97 -10.32 -4.96
C LEU A 291 12.61 -9.91 -6.39
N ARG A 292 13.25 -8.84 -6.87
CA ARG A 292 12.97 -8.20 -8.16
C ARG A 292 14.20 -8.15 -9.05
N GLY A 293 13.99 -8.00 -10.35
CA GLY A 293 15.07 -7.87 -11.34
C GLY A 293 15.89 -9.14 -11.58
N LEU A 294 15.39 -10.30 -11.14
CA LEU A 294 16.08 -11.57 -11.36
C LEU A 294 16.01 -11.98 -12.84
N PRO A 295 17.16 -12.24 -13.51
CA PRO A 295 17.15 -12.71 -14.88
C PRO A 295 16.66 -14.17 -14.96
N ARG A 296 16.19 -14.61 -16.14
CA ARG A 296 15.63 -15.97 -16.35
C ARG A 296 16.55 -17.10 -15.87
N HIS A 297 17.86 -16.96 -16.08
CA HIS A 297 18.84 -17.97 -15.66
C HIS A 297 19.00 -18.08 -14.13
N ALA A 298 18.56 -17.06 -13.38
CA ALA A 298 18.53 -17.05 -11.91
C ALA A 298 17.38 -17.86 -11.33
N LEU A 299 16.33 -18.13 -12.12
CA LEU A 299 15.10 -18.81 -11.67
C LEU A 299 15.26 -20.33 -11.63
N ARG A 300 16.36 -20.78 -11.03
CA ARG A 300 16.67 -22.20 -10.77
C ARG A 300 16.59 -22.46 -9.27
N ALA A 301 16.16 -23.66 -8.91
CA ALA A 301 15.89 -24.03 -7.51
C ALA A 301 17.11 -23.84 -6.59
N ASP A 302 18.32 -24.14 -7.07
CA ASP A 302 19.57 -24.02 -6.32
C ASP A 302 19.91 -22.57 -5.97
N VAL A 303 19.74 -21.65 -6.93
CA VAL A 303 20.00 -20.22 -6.76
C VAL A 303 18.95 -19.59 -5.85
N LEU A 304 17.67 -19.86 -6.12
CA LEU A 304 16.56 -19.31 -5.33
C LEU A 304 16.61 -19.82 -3.88
N SER A 305 16.91 -21.11 -3.66
CA SER A 305 17.03 -21.66 -2.31
C SER A 305 18.17 -21.00 -1.52
N ARG A 306 19.31 -20.70 -2.16
CA ARG A 306 20.42 -19.96 -1.53
C ARG A 306 20.02 -18.54 -1.18
N LEU A 307 19.39 -17.81 -2.11
CA LEU A 307 18.98 -16.41 -1.89
C LEU A 307 17.88 -16.28 -0.82
N THR A 308 16.99 -17.25 -0.74
CA THR A 308 15.80 -17.21 0.12
C THR A 308 15.96 -17.93 1.46
N ALA A 309 17.08 -18.62 1.68
CA ALA A 309 17.37 -19.32 2.92
C ALA A 309 17.13 -18.45 4.18
N PRO A 310 17.57 -17.17 4.25
CA PRO A 310 17.29 -16.34 5.40
C PRO A 310 15.79 -16.17 5.67
N MET A 311 14.99 -15.88 4.64
CA MET A 311 13.55 -15.69 4.80
C MET A 311 12.88 -16.98 5.29
N LYS A 312 13.29 -18.15 4.76
CA LYS A 312 12.76 -19.45 5.19
C LYS A 312 13.06 -19.75 6.65
N GLU A 313 14.29 -19.51 7.10
CA GLU A 313 14.71 -19.74 8.47
C GLU A 313 13.90 -18.91 9.49
N HIS A 314 13.40 -17.76 9.06
CA HIS A 314 12.57 -16.86 9.85
C HIS A 314 11.06 -16.96 9.54
N ALA A 315 10.63 -17.93 8.73
CA ALA A 315 9.24 -18.11 8.29
C ALA A 315 8.61 -16.86 7.64
N ILE A 316 9.42 -16.07 6.93
CA ILE A 316 8.98 -14.90 6.17
C ILE A 316 8.55 -15.37 4.78
N SER A 317 7.36 -14.93 4.33
CA SER A 317 6.90 -15.22 2.98
C SER A 317 7.81 -14.56 1.96
N THR A 318 8.09 -15.25 0.86
CA THR A 318 8.95 -14.75 -0.21
C THR A 318 8.17 -14.65 -1.53
N ALA A 319 8.24 -13.47 -2.15
CA ALA A 319 7.76 -13.23 -3.51
C ALA A 319 8.92 -13.14 -4.50
N VAL A 320 8.75 -13.68 -5.70
CA VAL A 320 9.71 -13.52 -6.81
C VAL A 320 9.00 -12.91 -8.02
N GLU A 321 9.60 -11.87 -8.58
CA GLU A 321 9.17 -11.27 -9.85
C GLU A 321 9.59 -12.13 -11.03
N LEU A 322 8.64 -12.42 -11.93
CA LEU A 322 8.90 -13.24 -13.11
C LEU A 322 9.22 -12.37 -14.33
N PRO A 323 10.36 -12.59 -15.02
CA PRO A 323 10.74 -11.89 -16.26
C PRO A 323 9.97 -12.45 -17.47
N GLY A 324 8.66 -12.21 -17.49
CA GLY A 324 7.73 -12.63 -18.55
C GLY A 324 7.51 -14.15 -18.64
N GLN A 325 6.69 -14.57 -19.60
CA GLN A 325 6.18 -15.94 -19.81
C GLN A 325 7.28 -17.01 -19.60
N SER A 326 7.19 -17.76 -18.49
CA SER A 326 8.09 -18.88 -18.18
C SER A 326 7.38 -19.94 -17.33
N GLU A 327 6.62 -20.81 -18.00
CA GLU A 327 6.09 -22.05 -17.38
C GLU A 327 7.23 -22.95 -16.85
N ASP A 328 8.43 -22.83 -17.43
CA ASP A 328 9.60 -23.63 -17.06
C ASP A 328 10.16 -23.32 -15.65
N SER A 329 9.82 -22.17 -15.06
CA SER A 329 10.33 -21.77 -13.74
C SER A 329 9.51 -22.33 -12.57
N VAL A 330 8.33 -22.88 -12.83
CA VAL A 330 7.37 -23.31 -11.80
C VAL A 330 7.94 -24.36 -10.85
N ALA A 331 8.52 -25.42 -11.42
CA ALA A 331 9.10 -26.50 -10.62
C ALA A 331 10.23 -25.96 -9.72
N SER A 332 11.02 -25.02 -10.25
CA SER A 332 12.12 -24.40 -9.51
C SER A 332 11.63 -23.51 -8.36
N LEU A 333 10.55 -22.74 -8.56
CA LEU A 333 9.94 -21.90 -7.53
C LEU A 333 9.36 -22.75 -6.39
N LEU A 334 8.65 -23.83 -6.72
CA LEU A 334 8.10 -24.76 -5.73
C LEU A 334 9.20 -25.51 -4.96
N GLN A 335 10.25 -25.97 -5.65
CA GLN A 335 11.41 -26.60 -4.99
C GLN A 335 12.17 -25.63 -4.08
N ALA A 336 12.15 -24.34 -4.42
CA ALA A 336 12.74 -23.29 -3.60
C ALA A 336 11.77 -22.74 -2.55
N ASP A 337 10.64 -23.39 -2.26
CA ASP A 337 9.60 -22.95 -1.29
C ASP A 337 9.24 -21.46 -1.40
N ILE A 338 9.21 -20.93 -2.63
CA ILE A 338 8.67 -19.59 -2.87
C ILE A 338 7.19 -19.63 -2.51
N THR A 339 6.67 -18.59 -1.85
CA THR A 339 5.27 -18.56 -1.39
C THR A 339 4.39 -17.69 -2.29
N ALA A 340 4.99 -16.78 -3.04
CA ALA A 340 4.28 -15.84 -3.87
C ALA A 340 5.07 -15.48 -5.15
N VAL A 341 4.37 -15.01 -6.17
CA VAL A 341 5.02 -14.46 -7.38
C VAL A 341 4.44 -13.11 -7.74
N VAL A 342 5.23 -12.33 -8.46
CA VAL A 342 4.79 -11.07 -9.05
C VAL A 342 4.70 -11.23 -10.56
N ALA A 343 3.49 -11.11 -11.07
CA ALA A 343 3.13 -11.24 -12.48
C ALA A 343 2.26 -10.04 -12.93
N ALA A 344 2.62 -8.84 -12.49
CA ALA A 344 1.81 -7.63 -12.64
C ALA A 344 1.56 -7.18 -14.09
N ASP A 345 2.39 -7.62 -15.04
CA ASP A 345 2.28 -7.27 -16.46
C ASP A 345 1.66 -8.39 -17.32
N TYR A 346 1.21 -9.48 -16.70
CA TYR A 346 0.70 -10.64 -17.42
C TYR A 346 -0.77 -10.47 -17.81
N PRO A 347 -1.16 -10.82 -19.04
CA PRO A 347 -2.56 -10.92 -19.45
C PRO A 347 -3.37 -11.81 -18.50
N LEU A 348 -4.66 -11.50 -18.35
CA LEU A 348 -5.54 -12.21 -17.43
C LEU A 348 -5.55 -13.72 -17.69
N GLU A 349 -5.60 -14.14 -18.96
CA GLU A 349 -5.60 -15.55 -19.35
C GLU A 349 -4.35 -16.31 -18.87
N GLU A 350 -3.20 -15.64 -18.88
CA GLU A 350 -1.94 -16.19 -18.40
C GLU A 350 -1.92 -16.28 -16.88
N LEU A 351 -2.42 -15.28 -16.17
CA LEU A 351 -2.55 -15.33 -14.71
C LEU A 351 -3.49 -16.45 -14.26
N ILE A 352 -4.59 -16.66 -14.98
CA ILE A 352 -5.51 -17.79 -14.72
C ILE A 352 -4.79 -19.12 -14.92
N THR A 353 -4.04 -19.24 -16.03
CA THR A 353 -3.28 -20.45 -16.35
C THR A 353 -2.22 -20.71 -15.29
N LEU A 354 -1.43 -19.70 -14.94
CA LEU A 354 -0.39 -19.75 -13.92
C LEU A 354 -0.95 -20.16 -12.55
N LYS A 355 -2.05 -19.53 -12.12
CA LYS A 355 -2.72 -19.87 -10.86
C LYS A 355 -3.21 -21.33 -10.86
N ARG A 356 -3.79 -21.79 -11.96
CA ARG A 356 -4.26 -23.18 -12.12
C ARG A 356 -3.11 -24.18 -12.11
N THR A 357 -2.04 -23.91 -12.86
CA THR A 357 -0.85 -24.76 -12.95
C THR A 357 -0.20 -24.95 -11.58
N TRP A 358 -0.34 -23.97 -10.68
CA TRP A 358 0.21 -24.03 -9.32
C TRP A 358 -0.70 -24.66 -8.29
N GLY A 359 -1.91 -25.10 -8.68
CA GLY A 359 -2.86 -25.76 -7.79
C GLY A 359 -3.14 -24.93 -6.53
N GLU A 360 -3.16 -23.60 -6.66
CA GLU A 360 -3.41 -22.65 -5.56
C GLU A 360 -2.37 -22.68 -4.43
N ARG A 361 -1.20 -23.31 -4.67
CA ARG A 361 -0.11 -23.41 -3.68
C ARG A 361 0.71 -22.13 -3.53
N LEU A 362 0.67 -21.27 -4.55
CA LEU A 362 1.40 -20.01 -4.60
C LEU A 362 0.43 -18.85 -4.64
N THR A 363 0.76 -17.79 -3.92
CA THR A 363 0.06 -16.51 -4.02
C THR A 363 0.47 -15.79 -5.30
N VAL A 364 -0.51 -15.39 -6.11
CA VAL A 364 -0.28 -14.60 -7.32
C VAL A 364 -0.54 -13.13 -7.02
N LEU A 365 0.49 -12.29 -7.17
CA LEU A 365 0.37 -10.84 -7.20
C LEU A 365 0.22 -10.40 -8.66
N GLY A 366 -0.97 -9.91 -9.01
CA GLY A 366 -1.26 -9.46 -10.36
C GLY A 366 -2.51 -8.59 -10.46
N GLY A 367 -2.62 -7.87 -11.55
CA GLY A 367 -3.71 -6.94 -11.80
C GLY A 367 -3.64 -6.42 -13.22
N PRO A 368 -4.62 -5.62 -13.65
CA PRO A 368 -4.49 -4.93 -14.91
C PRO A 368 -3.29 -3.98 -14.87
N SER A 369 -2.47 -3.97 -15.92
CA SER A 369 -1.33 -3.06 -16.01
C SER A 369 -1.77 -1.67 -16.51
N GLU A 370 -0.87 -0.69 -16.37
CA GLU A 370 -1.05 0.69 -16.87
C GLU A 370 -1.58 0.74 -18.31
N VAL A 371 -1.11 -0.16 -19.19
CA VAL A 371 -1.49 -0.23 -20.60
C VAL A 371 -2.98 -0.48 -20.79
N TRP A 372 -3.63 -1.18 -19.87
CA TRP A 372 -5.06 -1.52 -19.96
C TRP A 372 -5.97 -0.55 -19.22
N MET A 373 -5.38 0.46 -18.58
CA MET A 373 -6.10 1.44 -17.76
C MET A 373 -6.13 2.84 -18.38
N GLN A 374 -5.69 3.01 -19.63
CA GLN A 374 -5.78 4.29 -20.38
C GLN A 374 -7.18 4.57 -20.98
N GLY A 375 -8.23 3.96 -20.42
CA GLY A 375 -9.60 3.99 -20.94
C GLY A 375 -10.57 4.81 -20.09
N SER A 376 -11.83 4.78 -20.50
CA SER A 376 -12.97 5.31 -19.74
C SER A 376 -13.17 4.56 -18.41
N TYR A 377 -13.90 5.18 -17.48
CA TYR A 377 -14.31 4.55 -16.22
C TYR A 377 -14.85 3.13 -16.42
N ARG A 378 -15.74 2.92 -17.41
CA ARG A 378 -16.36 1.62 -17.69
C ARG A 378 -15.35 0.56 -18.11
N GLU A 379 -14.30 0.94 -18.83
CA GLU A 379 -13.25 0.02 -19.26
C GLU A 379 -12.36 -0.39 -18.09
N VAL A 380 -11.97 0.59 -17.26
CA VAL A 380 -11.22 0.33 -16.01
C VAL A 380 -12.04 -0.56 -15.08
N GLU A 381 -13.31 -0.24 -14.87
CA GLU A 381 -14.22 -1.02 -14.03
C GLU A 381 -14.35 -2.46 -14.52
N LYS A 382 -14.57 -2.64 -15.84
CA LYS A 382 -14.67 -3.95 -16.47
C LYS A 382 -13.38 -4.76 -16.29
N ALA A 383 -12.22 -4.14 -16.49
CA ALA A 383 -10.92 -4.79 -16.35
C ALA A 383 -10.69 -5.26 -14.91
N VAL A 384 -10.86 -4.37 -13.92
CA VAL A 384 -10.67 -4.70 -12.50
C VAL A 384 -11.62 -5.82 -12.06
N LYS A 385 -12.90 -5.76 -12.45
CA LYS A 385 -13.88 -6.82 -12.15
C LYS A 385 -13.49 -8.16 -12.78
N ALA A 386 -13.02 -8.16 -14.02
CA ALA A 386 -12.60 -9.39 -14.70
C ALA A 386 -11.43 -10.07 -13.97
N TYR A 387 -10.41 -9.30 -13.55
CA TYR A 387 -9.28 -9.82 -12.77
C TYR A 387 -9.74 -10.38 -11.42
N CYS A 388 -10.54 -9.62 -10.69
CA CYS A 388 -11.03 -10.04 -9.37
C CYS A 388 -11.91 -11.29 -9.45
N ALA A 389 -12.84 -11.36 -10.41
CA ALA A 389 -13.72 -12.51 -10.58
C ALA A 389 -12.96 -13.77 -10.98
N ALA A 390 -11.97 -13.65 -11.86
CA ALA A 390 -11.22 -14.80 -12.35
C ALA A 390 -10.15 -15.31 -11.36
N LEU A 391 -9.51 -14.40 -10.61
CA LEU A 391 -8.37 -14.74 -9.77
C LEU A 391 -8.70 -14.83 -8.27
N SER A 392 -9.83 -14.29 -7.80
CA SER A 392 -10.21 -14.43 -6.38
C SER A 392 -10.61 -15.85 -5.92
N PRO A 393 -11.30 -16.68 -6.72
CA PRO A 393 -11.75 -18.01 -6.26
C PRO A 393 -10.59 -18.92 -5.88
N GLY A 394 -10.70 -19.66 -4.78
CA GLY A 394 -9.62 -20.55 -4.29
C GLY A 394 -8.51 -19.86 -3.49
N GLY A 395 -8.62 -18.55 -3.24
CA GLY A 395 -7.62 -17.81 -2.44
C GLY A 395 -6.31 -17.59 -3.20
N GLY A 396 -5.25 -17.18 -2.48
CA GLY A 396 -3.91 -17.01 -3.07
C GLY A 396 -3.84 -15.93 -4.17
N TYR A 397 -4.68 -14.89 -4.09
CA TYR A 397 -4.64 -13.76 -5.00
C TYR A 397 -4.52 -12.44 -4.24
N LEU A 398 -3.54 -11.65 -4.63
CA LEU A 398 -3.34 -10.27 -4.19
C LEU A 398 -3.48 -9.38 -5.42
N PHE A 399 -4.41 -8.43 -5.36
CA PHE A 399 -4.52 -7.43 -6.42
C PHE A 399 -3.30 -6.53 -6.34
N SER A 400 -2.62 -6.33 -7.45
CA SER A 400 -1.42 -5.51 -7.48
C SER A 400 -1.23 -4.85 -8.83
N VAL A 401 -0.82 -3.60 -8.84
CA VAL A 401 -0.56 -2.82 -10.06
C VAL A 401 0.91 -2.47 -10.13
N ARG A 402 1.41 -2.42 -11.37
CA ARG A 402 2.73 -1.91 -11.72
C ARG A 402 2.58 -0.77 -12.72
N GLN A 403 3.36 0.28 -12.51
CA GLN A 403 3.55 1.32 -13.51
C GLN A 403 4.88 1.11 -14.25
N SER A 404 4.81 1.14 -15.57
CA SER A 404 5.99 0.95 -16.42
C SER A 404 6.84 2.22 -16.53
N ALA A 405 6.23 3.38 -16.30
CA ALA A 405 6.90 4.67 -16.18
C ALA A 405 6.10 5.61 -15.25
N PRO A 406 6.76 6.34 -14.31
CA PRO A 406 6.08 7.30 -13.44
C PRO A 406 5.34 8.38 -14.24
N GLY A 407 4.10 8.70 -13.84
CA GLY A 407 3.38 9.89 -14.33
C GLY A 407 2.46 9.69 -15.54
N LYS A 408 2.33 8.47 -16.07
CA LYS A 408 1.34 8.15 -17.12
C LYS A 408 -0.02 7.71 -16.57
N PHE A 409 -0.07 7.35 -15.30
CA PHE A 409 -1.30 6.97 -14.64
C PHE A 409 -2.02 8.21 -14.10
N SER A 410 -3.12 8.61 -14.73
CA SER A 410 -3.89 9.76 -14.24
C SER A 410 -4.51 9.43 -12.88
N PRO A 411 -4.56 10.38 -11.94
CA PRO A 411 -5.16 10.14 -10.64
C PRO A 411 -6.63 9.71 -10.68
N GLU A 412 -7.38 10.15 -11.70
CA GLU A 412 -8.77 9.76 -11.94
C GLU A 412 -8.89 8.25 -12.19
N VAL A 413 -8.06 7.71 -13.08
CA VAL A 413 -8.00 6.27 -13.36
C VAL A 413 -7.63 5.48 -12.11
N TYR A 414 -6.70 5.98 -11.30
CA TYR A 414 -6.34 5.35 -10.02
C TYR A 414 -7.51 5.29 -9.05
N SER A 415 -8.26 6.38 -8.92
CA SER A 415 -9.47 6.42 -8.10
C SER A 415 -10.53 5.41 -8.57
N TRP A 416 -10.76 5.34 -9.88
CA TRP A 416 -11.72 4.39 -10.48
C TRP A 416 -11.36 2.94 -10.20
N MET A 417 -10.07 2.60 -10.33
CA MET A 417 -9.55 1.28 -10.00
C MET A 417 -9.80 0.94 -8.53
N LEU A 418 -9.39 1.81 -7.61
CA LEU A 418 -9.57 1.58 -6.17
C LEU A 418 -11.04 1.43 -5.78
N ARG A 419 -11.90 2.30 -6.33
CA ARG A 419 -13.35 2.24 -6.11
C ARG A 419 -13.91 0.90 -6.57
N THR A 420 -13.50 0.44 -7.75
CA THR A 420 -13.97 -0.83 -8.31
C THR A 420 -13.50 -2.02 -7.46
N LEU A 421 -12.22 -2.03 -7.09
CA LEU A 421 -11.63 -3.09 -6.26
C LEU A 421 -12.34 -3.22 -4.92
N ARG A 422 -12.63 -2.10 -4.25
CA ARG A 422 -13.32 -2.10 -2.94
C ARG A 422 -14.79 -2.48 -3.03
N ALA A 423 -15.47 -2.04 -4.10
CA ALA A 423 -16.86 -2.37 -4.33
C ALA A 423 -17.06 -3.82 -4.78
N PHE A 424 -15.99 -4.51 -5.20
CA PHE A 424 -16.06 -5.89 -5.63
C PHE A 424 -16.49 -6.80 -4.46
N ARG A 425 -17.71 -7.32 -4.59
CA ARG A 425 -18.21 -8.44 -3.81
C ARG A 425 -18.10 -9.65 -4.72
N GLY A 426 -17.39 -10.70 -4.29
CA GLY A 426 -17.26 -11.92 -5.09
C GLY A 426 -18.65 -12.47 -5.46
N GLU A 427 -18.74 -13.15 -6.60
CA GLU A 427 -20.02 -13.65 -7.15
C GLU A 427 -20.74 -14.69 -6.26
N ASN A 428 -20.20 -15.02 -5.08
CA ASN A 428 -20.83 -15.89 -4.07
C ASN A 428 -21.59 -15.13 -2.96
N SER A 429 -21.92 -13.86 -3.17
CA SER A 429 -22.74 -13.06 -2.23
C SER A 429 -24.05 -12.63 -2.88
N SER A 430 -24.90 -13.62 -3.15
CA SER A 430 -26.32 -13.44 -3.48
C SER A 430 -27.19 -13.97 -2.35
#